data_AF-A0A967N8P6-F1
#
_entry.id   AF-A0A967N8P6-F1
#
_cell.length_a   1.000
_cell.length_b   1.000
_cell.length_c   1.000
_cell.angle_alpha   90.00
_cell.angle_beta   90.00
_cell.angle_gamma   90.00
#
_symmetry.space_group_name_H-M   'P 1'
#
loop_
_entity.id
_entity.type
_entity.pdbx_description
1 polymer ?
#
loop_
_entity_poly.entity_id
_entity_poly.type
_entity_poly.pdbx_seq_one_letter_code
_entity_poly.pdbx_strand_id
1 'polypeptide(L)'
;PIEEVFLEARADDDYGVASLDLVYSVNGGAEDTLRLYRSDAPPLREVSAGHTLFLEEWELVPGDVLAYYAVARDGDRVLGAKNAVSDLFFVTIRPFRKDFSAADSRGGGGGGGGGGAQGGPQSSLVEIQRQIVSATFNLVRDRGMKDSEEWRTDVVSVALSQKNLRDQVARLVEQIETRLGSRGDETFRTVAEELPRAVEAMDSAAVRLDAVEVREALSPEQTALL
;
A
#
# COMPACT_ATOMS: atom_id res chain seq x y z
N PRO A 1 10.63 10.98 -12.56
CA PRO A 1 9.94 10.19 -11.51
C PRO A 1 8.51 9.94 -12.00
N ILE A 2 7.63 9.26 -11.26
CA ILE A 2 6.21 9.40 -11.58
C ILE A 2 5.81 10.79 -11.10
N GLU A 3 5.43 11.65 -12.03
CA GLU A 3 5.03 13.04 -11.75
C GLU A 3 3.52 13.13 -11.50
N GLU A 4 2.77 12.25 -12.14
CA GLU A 4 1.31 12.22 -12.09
C GLU A 4 0.79 10.79 -12.03
N VAL A 5 -0.29 10.57 -11.27
CA VAL A 5 -1.02 9.30 -11.25
C VAL A 5 -2.49 9.57 -11.51
N PHE A 6 -3.00 9.01 -12.61
CA PHE A 6 -4.43 8.98 -12.86
C PHE A 6 -5.07 7.81 -12.12
N LEU A 7 -6.06 8.12 -11.29
CA LEU A 7 -6.86 7.16 -10.54
C LEU A 7 -8.31 7.28 -10.99
N GLU A 8 -8.98 6.14 -11.14
CA GLU A 8 -10.40 6.08 -11.44
C GLU A 8 -11.09 5.16 -10.45
N ALA A 9 -12.24 5.60 -9.95
CA ALA A 9 -13.11 4.79 -9.11
C ALA A 9 -14.49 4.68 -9.75
N ARG A 10 -15.08 3.49 -9.62
CA ARG A 10 -16.41 3.18 -10.12
C ARG A 10 -17.27 2.62 -8.98
N ALA A 11 -18.52 3.05 -8.93
CA ALA A 11 -19.52 2.52 -8.01
C ALA A 11 -20.86 2.30 -8.72
N ASP A 12 -21.51 1.20 -8.40
CA ASP A 12 -22.81 0.77 -8.91
C ASP A 12 -23.73 0.42 -7.73
N ASP A 13 -24.93 0.99 -7.68
CA ASP A 13 -25.88 0.82 -6.58
C ASP A 13 -27.34 0.91 -7.07
N ASP A 14 -28.24 0.12 -6.47
CA ASP A 14 -29.64 0.00 -6.90
C ASP A 14 -30.52 1.18 -6.43
N TYR A 15 -30.18 1.78 -5.29
CA TYR A 15 -30.77 3.04 -4.77
C TYR A 15 -30.01 4.28 -5.25
N GLY A 16 -28.86 4.07 -5.87
CA GLY A 16 -27.99 5.02 -6.52
C GLY A 16 -26.93 5.58 -5.58
N VAL A 17 -25.80 5.99 -6.16
CA VAL A 17 -24.63 6.47 -5.45
C VAL A 17 -24.82 7.93 -5.03
N ALA A 18 -24.79 8.20 -3.73
CA ALA A 18 -24.87 9.55 -3.17
C ALA A 18 -23.53 10.29 -3.25
N SER A 19 -22.41 9.59 -3.02
CA SER A 19 -21.07 10.13 -3.19
C SER A 19 -20.06 9.04 -3.46
N LEU A 20 -18.98 9.42 -4.14
CA LEU A 20 -17.81 8.59 -4.36
C LEU A 20 -16.58 9.40 -3.96
N ASP A 21 -15.79 8.84 -3.05
CA ASP A 21 -14.62 9.46 -2.45
C ASP A 21 -13.39 8.59 -2.71
N LEU A 22 -12.25 9.24 -2.92
CA LEU A 22 -10.93 8.62 -2.88
C LEU A 22 -10.28 8.98 -1.54
N VAL A 23 -9.91 7.98 -0.77
CA VAL A 23 -9.16 8.14 0.48
C VAL A 23 -7.73 7.68 0.24
N TYR A 24 -6.75 8.43 0.70
CA TYR A 24 -5.34 8.09 0.53
C TYR A 24 -4.48 8.51 1.73
N SER A 25 -3.34 7.85 1.89
CA SER A 25 -2.30 8.17 2.87
C SER A 25 -0.92 7.98 2.24
N VAL A 26 0.03 8.80 2.66
CA VAL A 26 1.44 8.66 2.28
C VAL A 26 2.20 8.09 3.47
N ASN A 27 2.94 6.99 3.25
CA ASN A 27 3.86 6.41 4.23
C ASN A 27 3.24 6.08 5.59
N GLY A 28 1.96 5.69 5.63
CA GLY A 28 1.24 5.40 6.88
C GLY A 28 0.87 6.64 7.70
N GLY A 29 1.00 7.84 7.13
CA GLY A 29 0.53 9.09 7.71
C GLY A 29 -1.00 9.21 7.80
N ALA A 30 -1.48 10.39 8.16
CA ALA A 30 -2.91 10.65 8.24
C ALA A 30 -3.58 10.49 6.86
N GLU A 31 -4.78 9.90 6.86
CA GLU A 31 -5.60 9.81 5.66
C GLU A 31 -6.14 11.19 5.27
N ASP A 32 -6.15 11.47 3.97
CA ASP A 32 -6.86 12.59 3.37
C ASP A 32 -7.95 12.06 2.42
N THR A 33 -8.97 12.86 2.17
CA THR A 33 -10.16 12.46 1.40
C THR A 33 -10.44 13.45 0.27
N LEU A 34 -10.36 12.94 -0.95
CA LEU A 34 -10.75 13.64 -2.15
C LEU A 34 -12.16 13.23 -2.58
N ARG A 35 -13.05 14.21 -2.70
CA ARG A 35 -14.41 14.03 -3.24
C ARG A 35 -14.33 13.86 -4.76
N LEU A 36 -14.59 12.67 -5.29
CA LEU A 36 -14.66 12.44 -6.74
C LEU A 36 -16.04 12.78 -7.31
N TYR A 37 -17.08 12.48 -6.53
CA TYR A 37 -18.47 12.73 -6.92
C TYR A 37 -19.37 12.93 -5.71
N ARG A 38 -20.37 13.79 -5.87
CA ARG A 38 -21.51 13.94 -4.97
C ARG A 38 -22.77 14.21 -5.79
N SER A 39 -23.86 13.54 -5.46
CA SER A 39 -25.16 13.79 -6.08
C SER A 39 -25.83 15.02 -5.45
N ASP A 40 -26.26 15.96 -6.29
CA ASP A 40 -27.06 17.12 -5.87
C ASP A 40 -28.58 16.88 -6.06
N ALA A 41 -28.98 15.91 -6.90
CA ALA A 41 -30.34 15.38 -7.10
C ALA A 41 -30.31 14.15 -8.05
N PRO A 42 -31.39 13.36 -8.10
CA PRO A 42 -31.42 12.01 -7.51
C PRO A 42 -30.15 11.16 -7.81
N PRO A 43 -29.72 10.31 -6.85
CA PRO A 43 -28.52 9.49 -6.99
C PRO A 43 -28.47 8.71 -8.31
N LEU A 44 -27.32 8.76 -8.99
CA LEU A 44 -27.09 7.98 -10.20
C LEU A 44 -26.81 6.52 -9.81
N ARG A 45 -27.39 5.58 -10.54
CA ARG A 45 -27.15 4.14 -10.30
C ARG A 45 -25.71 3.71 -10.54
N GLU A 46 -25.03 4.41 -11.43
CA GLU A 46 -23.67 4.13 -11.83
C GLU A 46 -22.89 5.45 -11.87
N VAL A 47 -21.73 5.46 -11.23
CA VAL A 47 -20.82 6.60 -11.20
C VAL A 47 -19.41 6.07 -11.49
N SER A 48 -18.76 6.63 -12.49
CA SER A 48 -17.31 6.50 -12.69
C SER A 48 -16.70 7.90 -12.66
N ALA A 49 -15.69 8.10 -11.83
CA ALA A 49 -15.02 9.37 -11.67
C ALA A 49 -13.52 9.16 -11.56
N GLY A 50 -12.77 9.94 -12.34
CA GLY A 50 -11.32 9.93 -12.38
C GLY A 50 -10.73 11.21 -11.79
N HIS A 51 -9.51 11.09 -11.26
CA HIS A 51 -8.71 12.22 -10.79
C HIS A 51 -7.23 11.95 -11.03
N THR A 52 -6.50 12.99 -11.44
CA THR A 52 -5.04 12.95 -11.55
C THR A 52 -4.43 13.56 -10.30
N LEU A 53 -3.69 12.76 -9.53
CA LEU A 53 -2.86 13.24 -8.44
C LEU A 53 -1.53 13.76 -9.02
N PHE A 54 -1.23 15.04 -8.78
CA PHE A 54 0.05 15.65 -9.12
C PHE A 54 1.02 15.41 -7.96
N LEU A 55 1.84 14.37 -8.11
CA LEU A 55 2.73 13.93 -7.04
C LEU A 55 3.86 14.91 -6.76
N GLU A 56 4.15 15.83 -7.69
CA GLU A 56 5.13 16.91 -7.51
C GLU A 56 4.74 17.93 -6.43
N GLU A 57 3.45 18.03 -6.11
CA GLU A 57 2.97 18.91 -5.04
C GLU A 57 3.27 18.32 -3.65
N TRP A 58 3.56 17.02 -3.59
CA TRP A 58 3.91 16.30 -2.38
C TRP A 58 5.43 16.14 -2.42
N GLU A 59 6.14 16.49 -1.35
CA GLU A 59 7.62 16.44 -1.28
C GLU A 59 8.13 14.98 -1.24
N LEU A 60 7.66 14.13 -2.16
CA LEU A 60 7.90 12.70 -2.20
C LEU A 60 9.29 12.38 -2.74
N VAL A 61 9.88 11.36 -2.14
CA VAL A 61 11.18 10.83 -2.53
C VAL A 61 11.04 9.38 -3.03
N PRO A 62 11.99 8.88 -3.85
CA PRO A 62 12.01 7.48 -4.22
C PRO A 62 12.03 6.56 -2.99
N GLY A 63 11.12 5.59 -2.95
CA GLY A 63 10.87 4.74 -1.77
C GLY A 63 9.48 4.97 -1.18
N ASP A 64 8.97 6.20 -1.25
CA ASP A 64 7.67 6.55 -0.69
C ASP A 64 6.53 5.72 -1.30
N VAL A 65 5.53 5.45 -0.46
CA VAL A 65 4.36 4.64 -0.81
C VAL A 65 3.09 5.42 -0.53
N LEU A 66 2.27 5.55 -1.57
CA LEU A 66 0.90 6.04 -1.49
C LEU A 66 -0.04 4.85 -1.39
N ALA A 67 -0.78 4.73 -0.29
CA ALA A 67 -1.87 3.77 -0.14
C ALA A 67 -3.20 4.49 -0.40
N TYR A 68 -4.12 3.86 -1.15
CA TYR A 68 -5.41 4.49 -1.48
C TYR A 68 -6.54 3.47 -1.68
N TYR A 69 -7.77 3.90 -1.43
CA TYR A 69 -9.00 3.14 -1.64
C TYR A 69 -10.18 4.07 -1.92
N ALA A 70 -11.26 3.54 -2.47
CA ALA A 70 -12.48 4.28 -2.73
C ALA A 70 -13.56 3.99 -1.68
N VAL A 71 -14.36 5.01 -1.35
CA VAL A 71 -15.54 4.90 -0.50
C VAL A 71 -16.75 5.41 -1.27
N ALA A 72 -17.72 4.53 -1.51
CA ALA A 72 -19.00 4.88 -2.09
C ALA A 72 -20.06 4.94 -0.99
N ARG A 73 -20.90 5.98 -1.02
CA ARG A 73 -22.03 6.12 -0.10
C ARG A 73 -23.34 5.88 -0.86
N ASP A 74 -24.17 5.01 -0.31
CA ASP A 74 -25.51 4.71 -0.78
C ASP A 74 -26.44 5.95 -0.66
N GLY A 75 -27.32 6.09 -1.64
CA GLY A 75 -28.40 7.07 -1.73
C GLY A 75 -29.63 6.76 -0.89
N ASP A 76 -29.71 5.62 -0.20
CA ASP A 76 -30.82 5.27 0.68
C ASP A 76 -30.97 6.29 1.82
N ARG A 77 -32.04 7.08 1.72
CA ARG A 77 -32.45 8.10 2.69
C ARG A 77 -33.44 7.57 3.73
N VAL A 78 -33.91 6.32 3.59
CA VAL A 78 -34.99 5.73 4.38
C VAL A 78 -34.45 4.85 5.51
N LEU A 79 -33.55 3.92 5.23
CA LEU A 79 -32.96 3.02 6.26
C LEU A 79 -31.59 3.52 6.77
N GLY A 80 -31.03 4.53 6.11
CA GLY A 80 -29.75 5.16 6.44
C GLY A 80 -28.65 4.73 5.48
N ALA A 81 -27.99 5.72 4.88
CA ALA A 81 -26.93 5.52 3.90
C ALA A 81 -25.80 4.62 4.44
N LYS A 82 -25.51 3.55 3.71
CA LYS A 82 -24.39 2.65 3.96
C LYS A 82 -23.18 3.08 3.15
N ASN A 83 -22.00 2.68 3.60
CA ASN A 83 -20.77 2.87 2.85
C ASN A 83 -20.30 1.51 2.30
N ALA A 84 -19.92 1.49 1.03
CA ALA A 84 -19.12 0.44 0.43
C ALA A 84 -17.68 0.95 0.27
N VAL A 85 -16.71 0.08 0.52
CA VAL A 85 -15.28 0.40 0.47
C VAL A 85 -14.61 -0.57 -0.50
N SER A 86 -13.71 -0.09 -1.36
CA SER A 86 -12.97 -0.95 -2.29
C SER A 86 -11.90 -1.80 -1.58
N ASP A 87 -11.07 -2.50 -2.35
CA ASP A 87 -9.77 -2.99 -1.86
C ASP A 87 -8.78 -1.83 -1.68
N LEU A 88 -7.68 -2.10 -0.98
CA LEU A 88 -6.56 -1.18 -0.80
C LEU A 88 -5.53 -1.36 -1.92
N PHE A 89 -5.12 -0.25 -2.53
CA PHE A 89 -4.13 -0.20 -3.61
C PHE A 89 -2.90 0.62 -3.19
N PHE A 90 -1.78 0.38 -3.87
CA PHE A 90 -0.51 1.04 -3.56
C PHE A 90 0.18 1.58 -4.82
N VAL A 91 0.74 2.79 -4.72
CA VAL A 91 1.71 3.34 -5.67
C VAL A 91 3.04 3.51 -4.97
N THR A 92 4.13 3.04 -5.58
CA THR A 92 5.49 3.23 -5.07
C THR A 92 6.26 4.19 -5.94
N ILE A 93 6.84 5.21 -5.33
CA ILE A 93 7.67 6.18 -6.03
C ILE A 93 9.01 5.54 -6.33
N ARG A 94 9.30 5.37 -7.62
CA ARG A 94 10.56 4.78 -8.09
C ARG A 94 11.49 5.86 -8.62
N PRO A 95 12.82 5.71 -8.46
CA PRO A 95 13.77 6.63 -9.05
C PRO A 95 13.65 6.58 -10.58
N PHE A 96 13.84 7.73 -11.23
CA PHE A 96 13.79 7.82 -12.68
C PHE A 96 15.03 7.17 -13.28
N ARG A 97 14.87 5.98 -13.88
CA ARG A 97 15.94 5.36 -14.68
C ARG A 97 15.82 5.83 -16.11
N LYS A 98 16.77 6.63 -16.56
CA LYS A 98 16.89 7.09 -17.94
C LYS A 98 17.77 6.12 -18.71
N ASP A 99 17.35 4.86 -18.81
CA ASP A 99 18.05 3.88 -19.64
C ASP A 99 17.62 4.08 -21.10
N PHE A 100 18.16 5.11 -21.75
CA PHE A 100 18.21 5.12 -23.21
C PHE A 100 19.20 4.03 -23.62
N SER A 101 18.68 2.82 -23.83
CA SER A 101 19.35 1.86 -24.72
C SER A 101 19.30 2.46 -26.11
N ALA A 102 20.34 3.22 -26.48
CA ALA A 102 20.67 3.33 -27.89
C ALA A 102 20.95 1.90 -28.34
N ALA A 103 20.00 1.33 -29.09
CA ALA A 103 20.22 0.09 -29.81
C ALA A 103 21.41 0.34 -30.74
N ASP A 104 22.60 0.02 -30.24
CA ASP A 104 23.82 0.05 -31.02
C ASP A 104 23.60 -0.92 -32.17
N SER A 105 23.40 -0.31 -33.33
CA SER A 105 23.33 -1.00 -34.59
C SER A 105 24.68 -1.64 -34.84
N ARG A 106 24.86 -2.92 -34.47
CA ARG A 106 25.85 -3.85 -35.06
C ARG A 106 25.75 -5.26 -34.45
N GLY A 107 25.34 -6.21 -35.28
CA GLY A 107 25.96 -7.54 -35.32
C GLY A 107 25.40 -8.63 -34.40
N GLY A 108 24.56 -9.50 -34.98
CA GLY A 108 24.68 -10.96 -34.91
C GLY A 108 24.78 -11.67 -33.55
N GLY A 109 23.70 -12.39 -33.23
CA GLY A 109 23.80 -13.74 -32.64
C GLY A 109 23.71 -13.87 -31.12
N GLY A 110 22.65 -14.53 -30.67
CA GLY A 110 22.66 -15.34 -29.45
C GLY A 110 22.20 -14.64 -28.16
N GLY A 111 21.22 -15.28 -27.50
CA GLY A 111 20.83 -14.97 -26.12
C GLY A 111 19.46 -14.33 -26.01
N GLY A 112 18.42 -15.17 -25.91
CA GLY A 112 17.09 -14.72 -25.49
C GLY A 112 17.18 -14.09 -24.12
N GLY A 113 17.01 -12.77 -24.07
CA GLY A 113 16.96 -11.98 -22.87
C GLY A 113 15.68 -12.23 -22.08
N GLY A 114 15.85 -12.47 -20.78
CA GLY A 114 14.86 -12.26 -19.74
C GLY A 114 15.47 -11.34 -18.69
N GLY A 115 15.82 -10.11 -19.09
CA GLY A 115 16.24 -9.06 -18.17
C GLY A 115 15.00 -8.45 -17.53
N GLY A 116 14.91 -8.48 -16.20
CA GLY A 116 13.84 -7.80 -15.46
C GLY A 116 13.34 -8.47 -14.19
N ALA A 117 14.08 -9.39 -13.56
CA ALA A 117 13.80 -9.83 -12.19
C ALA A 117 15.06 -9.71 -11.34
N GLN A 118 15.53 -8.47 -11.16
CA GLN A 118 16.44 -8.14 -10.07
C GLN A 118 15.61 -7.97 -8.79
N GLY A 119 14.82 -8.99 -8.44
CA GLY A 119 14.08 -9.07 -7.20
C GLY A 119 14.95 -9.76 -6.16
N GLY A 120 15.79 -8.99 -5.49
CA GLY A 120 16.52 -9.51 -4.33
C GLY A 120 15.54 -9.91 -3.22
N PRO A 121 16.00 -10.58 -2.15
CA PRO A 121 15.17 -10.95 -1.00
C PRO A 121 14.36 -9.77 -0.41
N GLN A 122 14.84 -8.54 -0.59
CA GLN A 122 14.15 -7.32 -0.17
C GLN A 122 12.84 -7.06 -0.92
N SER A 123 12.76 -7.32 -2.23
CA SER A 123 11.52 -7.10 -2.98
C SER A 123 10.42 -8.05 -2.51
N SER A 124 10.78 -9.30 -2.17
CA SER A 124 9.82 -10.25 -1.62
C SER A 124 9.31 -9.86 -0.22
N LEU A 125 10.14 -9.23 0.62
CA LEU A 125 9.70 -8.80 1.96
C LEU A 125 8.71 -7.64 1.88
N VAL A 126 8.93 -6.68 0.97
CA VAL A 126 7.99 -5.58 0.71
C VAL A 126 6.66 -6.10 0.16
N GLU A 127 6.69 -7.08 -0.74
CA GLU A 127 5.48 -7.73 -1.25
C GLU A 127 4.68 -8.41 -0.14
N ILE A 128 5.35 -9.13 0.76
CA ILE A 128 4.70 -9.75 1.94
C ILE A 128 4.10 -8.66 2.84
N GLN A 129 4.82 -7.56 3.09
CA GLN A 129 4.28 -6.45 3.90
C GLN A 129 3.00 -5.87 3.27
N ARG A 130 2.96 -5.68 1.95
CA ARG A 130 1.73 -5.22 1.26
C ARG A 130 0.58 -6.19 1.41
N GLN A 131 0.85 -7.49 1.31
CA GLN A 131 -0.18 -8.50 1.51
C GLN A 131 -0.74 -8.46 2.94
N ILE A 132 0.12 -8.25 3.93
CA ILE A 132 -0.30 -8.09 5.34
C ILE A 132 -1.17 -6.83 5.48
N VAL A 133 -0.72 -5.68 4.98
CA VAL A 133 -1.48 -4.42 5.03
C VAL A 133 -2.85 -4.56 4.36
N SER A 134 -2.91 -5.18 3.18
CA SER A 134 -4.18 -5.46 2.49
C SER A 134 -5.08 -6.41 3.29
N ALA A 135 -4.51 -7.43 3.93
CA ALA A 135 -5.27 -8.35 4.78
C ALA A 135 -5.84 -7.65 6.02
N THR A 136 -5.03 -6.84 6.72
CA THR A 136 -5.46 -6.01 7.85
C THR A 136 -6.56 -5.04 7.43
N PHE A 137 -6.42 -4.40 6.27
CA PHE A 137 -7.42 -3.49 5.73
C PHE A 137 -8.76 -4.21 5.46
N ASN A 138 -8.71 -5.39 4.85
CA ASN A 138 -9.91 -6.21 4.62
C ASN A 138 -10.58 -6.62 5.94
N LEU A 139 -9.81 -6.91 7.00
CA LEU A 139 -10.37 -7.21 8.32
C LEU A 139 -11.08 -6.02 8.96
N VAL A 140 -10.60 -4.80 8.72
CA VAL A 140 -11.28 -3.56 9.15
C VAL A 140 -12.55 -3.35 8.33
N ARG A 141 -12.45 -3.49 7.01
CA ARG A 141 -13.56 -3.28 6.07
C ARG A 141 -14.71 -4.26 6.29
N ASP A 142 -14.40 -5.55 6.43
CA ASP A 142 -15.37 -6.64 6.45
C ASP A 142 -15.83 -6.96 7.89
N ARG A 143 -15.53 -6.05 8.84
CA ARG A 143 -15.92 -6.19 10.24
C ARG A 143 -17.44 -6.31 10.37
N GLY A 144 -17.90 -7.42 10.94
CA GLY A 144 -19.32 -7.71 11.12
C GLY A 144 -20.01 -8.38 9.91
N MET A 145 -19.28 -8.60 8.81
CA MET A 145 -19.78 -9.40 7.67
C MET A 145 -19.55 -10.91 7.85
N LYS A 146 -18.57 -11.29 8.68
CA LYS A 146 -18.23 -12.67 9.02
C LYS A 146 -18.60 -13.02 10.46
N ASP A 147 -18.60 -14.32 10.76
CA ASP A 147 -18.68 -14.78 12.15
C ASP A 147 -17.54 -14.22 13.00
N SER A 148 -17.82 -13.94 14.27
CA SER A 148 -16.86 -13.28 15.17
C SER A 148 -15.65 -14.17 15.47
N GLU A 149 -15.82 -15.49 15.52
CA GLU A 149 -14.71 -16.42 15.77
C GLU A 149 -13.83 -16.58 14.52
N GLU A 150 -14.43 -16.66 13.33
CA GLU A 150 -13.69 -16.65 12.06
C GLU A 150 -12.88 -15.36 11.93
N TRP A 151 -13.50 -14.20 12.15
CA TRP A 151 -12.80 -12.92 12.07
C TRP A 151 -11.63 -12.83 13.08
N ARG A 152 -11.80 -13.32 14.31
CA ARG A 152 -10.70 -13.36 15.30
C ARG A 152 -9.57 -14.28 14.86
N THR A 153 -9.90 -15.42 14.24
CA THR A 153 -8.91 -16.34 13.70
C THR A 153 -8.10 -15.69 12.58
N ASP A 154 -8.77 -14.95 11.70
CA ASP A 154 -8.10 -14.20 10.63
C ASP A 154 -7.17 -13.12 11.21
N VAL A 155 -7.59 -12.37 12.25
CA VAL A 155 -6.74 -11.39 12.95
C VAL A 155 -5.49 -12.06 13.53
N VAL A 156 -5.62 -13.21 14.17
CA VAL A 156 -4.47 -13.96 14.71
C VAL A 156 -3.52 -14.41 13.60
N SER A 157 -4.06 -14.86 12.47
CA SER A 157 -3.26 -15.27 11.29
C SER A 157 -2.43 -14.10 10.74
N VAL A 158 -3.04 -12.92 10.64
CA VAL A 158 -2.36 -11.69 10.20
C VAL A 158 -1.31 -11.25 11.22
N ALA A 159 -1.63 -11.27 12.53
CA ALA A 159 -0.67 -10.96 13.60
C ALA A 159 0.57 -11.86 13.57
N LEU A 160 0.38 -13.16 13.36
CA LEU A 160 1.49 -14.13 13.22
C LEU A 160 2.33 -13.83 11.98
N SER A 161 1.68 -13.51 10.85
CA SER A 161 2.37 -13.16 9.61
C SER A 161 3.22 -11.89 9.77
N GLN A 162 2.68 -10.85 10.43
CA GLN A 162 3.40 -9.61 10.73
C GLN A 162 4.63 -9.85 11.61
N LYS A 163 4.51 -10.66 12.67
CA LYS A 163 5.65 -11.05 13.53
C LYS A 163 6.72 -11.82 12.78
N ASN A 164 6.31 -12.80 11.96
CA ASN A 164 7.22 -13.59 11.14
C ASN A 164 7.97 -12.72 10.14
N LEU A 165 7.30 -11.74 9.54
CA LEU A 165 7.94 -10.79 8.62
C LEU A 165 8.93 -9.88 9.36
N ARG A 166 8.52 -9.29 10.49
CA ARG A 166 9.41 -8.50 11.36
C ARG A 166 10.71 -9.26 11.66
N ASP A 167 10.61 -10.53 12.06
CA ASP A 167 11.79 -11.35 12.38
C ASP A 167 12.68 -11.63 11.16
N GLN A 168 12.10 -11.76 9.97
CA GLN A 168 12.86 -11.91 8.73
C GLN A 168 13.61 -10.62 8.38
N VAL A 169 12.96 -9.47 8.53
CA VAL A 169 13.58 -8.16 8.28
C VAL A 169 14.68 -7.88 9.32
N ALA A 170 14.44 -8.16 10.61
CA ALA A 170 15.44 -8.00 11.67
C ALA A 170 16.71 -8.82 11.40
N ARG A 171 16.56 -10.10 10.99
CA ARG A 171 17.71 -10.92 10.59
C ARG A 171 18.44 -10.37 9.36
N LEU A 172 17.71 -9.76 8.42
CA LEU A 172 18.33 -9.12 7.26
C LEU A 172 19.16 -7.90 7.68
N VAL A 173 18.67 -7.09 8.61
CA VAL A 173 19.41 -5.96 9.19
C VAL A 173 20.74 -6.43 9.80
N GLU A 174 20.70 -7.43 10.68
CA GLU A 174 21.90 -8.00 11.32
C GLU A 174 22.93 -8.50 10.28
N GLN A 175 22.45 -9.13 9.20
CA GLN A 175 23.32 -9.59 8.11
C GLN A 175 23.95 -8.43 7.34
N ILE A 176 23.22 -7.35 7.10
CA ILE A 176 23.72 -6.16 6.41
C ILE A 176 24.78 -5.46 7.28
N GLU A 177 24.51 -5.28 8.57
CA GLU A 177 25.45 -4.70 9.53
C GLU A 177 26.75 -5.50 9.62
N THR A 178 26.67 -6.83 9.67
CA THR A 178 27.84 -7.71 9.70
C THR A 178 28.68 -7.61 8.41
N ARG A 179 28.03 -7.40 7.26
CA ARG A 179 28.71 -7.27 5.95
C ARG A 179 29.28 -5.87 5.70
N LEU A 180 28.81 -4.84 6.39
CA LEU A 180 29.15 -3.43 6.20
C LEU A 180 30.59 -3.04 6.64
N GLY A 181 31.53 -3.99 6.66
CA GLY A 181 32.95 -3.72 6.81
C GLY A 181 33.51 -2.79 5.72
N SER A 182 33.69 -1.51 6.04
CA SER A 182 34.58 -0.51 5.39
C SER A 182 34.43 -0.20 3.88
N ARG A 183 33.39 -0.66 3.19
CA ARG A 183 33.07 -0.25 1.81
C ARG A 183 31.57 -0.01 1.65
N GLY A 184 31.10 1.15 2.11
CA GLY A 184 29.68 1.53 2.03
C GLY A 184 29.39 2.36 0.79
N ASP A 185 28.69 1.78 -0.19
CA ASP A 185 27.96 2.57 -1.20
C ASP A 185 26.78 3.29 -0.52
N GLU A 186 26.38 4.44 -1.06
CA GLU A 186 25.34 5.32 -0.51
C GLU A 186 23.99 4.60 -0.31
N THR A 187 23.61 3.74 -1.26
CA THR A 187 22.40 2.89 -1.17
C THR A 187 22.40 1.98 0.07
N PHE A 188 23.55 1.44 0.46
CA PHE A 188 23.63 0.56 1.63
C PHE A 188 23.49 1.33 2.94
N ARG A 189 23.87 2.61 2.99
CA ARG A 189 23.67 3.45 4.18
C ARG A 189 22.19 3.75 4.39
N THR A 190 21.47 4.15 3.35
CA THR A 190 20.02 4.39 3.43
C THR A 190 19.26 3.15 3.89
N VAL A 191 19.59 1.98 3.32
CA VAL A 191 18.97 0.71 3.72
C VAL A 191 19.30 0.35 5.18
N ALA A 192 20.52 0.63 5.64
CA ALA A 192 20.90 0.40 7.04
C ALA A 192 20.22 1.36 8.03
N GLU A 193 19.79 2.54 7.58
CA GLU A 193 19.07 3.53 8.41
C GLU A 193 17.56 3.28 8.45
N GLU A 194 16.95 2.88 7.33
CA GLU A 194 15.49 2.74 7.22
C GLU A 194 14.97 1.35 7.66
N LEU A 195 15.72 0.26 7.41
CA LEU A 195 15.25 -1.08 7.80
C LEU A 195 15.02 -1.25 9.32
N PRO A 196 15.86 -0.70 10.24
CA PRO A 196 15.56 -0.74 11.67
C PRO A 196 14.24 -0.05 12.02
N ARG A 197 13.92 1.08 11.38
CA ARG A 197 12.64 1.77 11.59
C ARG A 197 11.46 0.95 11.07
N ALA A 198 11.63 0.27 9.94
CA ALA A 198 10.62 -0.65 9.45
C ALA A 198 10.36 -1.78 10.47
N VAL A 199 11.41 -2.35 11.08
CA VAL A 199 11.26 -3.37 12.14
C VAL A 199 10.49 -2.82 13.35
N GLU A 200 10.78 -1.61 13.81
CA GLU A 200 10.05 -0.97 14.91
C GLU A 200 8.58 -0.74 14.58
N ALA A 201 8.29 -0.28 13.36
CA ALA A 201 6.92 -0.10 12.88
C ALA A 201 6.18 -1.44 12.79
N MET A 202 6.82 -2.49 12.27
CA MET A 202 6.26 -3.85 12.24
C MET A 202 5.99 -4.40 13.65
N ASP A 203 6.83 -4.08 14.63
CA ASP A 203 6.62 -4.47 16.03
C ASP A 203 5.41 -3.74 16.63
N SER A 204 5.29 -2.43 16.40
CA SER A 204 4.11 -1.66 16.80
C SER A 204 2.81 -2.21 16.19
N ALA A 205 2.84 -2.57 14.90
CA ALA A 205 1.72 -3.21 14.23
C ALA A 205 1.37 -4.56 14.88
N ALA A 206 2.36 -5.41 15.13
CA ALA A 206 2.15 -6.71 15.76
C ALA A 206 1.50 -6.61 17.16
N VAL A 207 1.93 -5.63 17.98
CA VAL A 207 1.35 -5.36 19.31
C VAL A 207 -0.12 -4.98 19.20
N ARG A 208 -0.47 -4.12 18.23
CA ARG A 208 -1.86 -3.70 17.99
C ARG A 208 -2.74 -4.84 17.50
N LEU A 209 -2.23 -5.66 16.58
CA LEU A 209 -2.94 -6.84 16.09
C LEU A 209 -3.20 -7.86 17.21
N ASP A 210 -2.24 -8.08 18.11
CA ASP A 210 -2.42 -8.92 19.31
C ASP A 210 -3.49 -8.36 20.25
N ALA A 211 -3.56 -7.04 20.38
CA ALA A 211 -4.59 -6.34 21.15
C ALA A 211 -5.94 -6.25 20.42
N VAL A 212 -6.05 -6.79 19.20
CA VAL A 212 -7.24 -6.75 18.34
C VAL A 212 -7.61 -5.30 17.93
N GLU A 213 -6.64 -4.39 17.96
CA GLU A 213 -6.69 -3.00 17.48
C GLU A 213 -6.36 -2.95 15.98
N VAL A 214 -7.17 -3.65 15.17
CA VAL A 214 -6.89 -3.91 13.75
C VAL A 214 -6.82 -2.63 12.92
N ARG A 215 -7.65 -1.63 13.22
CA ARG A 215 -7.65 -0.35 12.50
C ARG A 215 -6.39 0.44 12.80
N GLU A 216 -5.97 0.45 14.06
CA GLU A 216 -4.80 1.16 14.55
C GLU A 216 -3.49 0.52 14.06
N ALA A 217 -3.52 -0.76 13.68
CA ALA A 217 -2.37 -1.46 13.10
C ALA A 217 -2.02 -0.97 11.67
N LEU A 218 -2.98 -0.44 10.91
CA LEU A 218 -2.76 -0.05 9.51
C LEU A 218 -1.66 1.00 9.31
N SER A 219 -1.64 2.04 10.16
CA SER A 219 -0.64 3.11 10.07
C SER A 219 0.80 2.60 10.25
N PRO A 220 1.15 1.86 11.33
CA PRO A 220 2.48 1.29 11.46
C PRO A 220 2.80 0.23 10.38
N GLU A 221 1.84 -0.57 9.93
CA GLU A 221 2.06 -1.50 8.81
C GLU A 221 2.41 -0.80 7.50
N GLN A 222 1.73 0.31 7.19
CA GLN A 222 2.03 1.13 6.00
C GLN A 222 3.36 1.88 6.15
N THR A 223 3.71 2.31 7.36
CA THR A 223 5.02 2.92 7.65
C THR A 223 6.16 1.94 7.36
N ALA A 224 5.95 0.65 7.62
CA ALA A 224 6.93 -0.41 7.36
C ALA A 224 7.13 -0.76 5.87
N LEU A 225 6.42 -0.10 4.95
CA LEU A 225 6.61 -0.25 3.49
C LEU A 225 7.71 0.65 2.91
N LEU A 226 8.23 1.58 3.70
CA LEU A 226 9.31 2.50 3.38
C LEU A 226 10.67 1.81 3.19
#